data_AF-A0A8T6NIM7-F1
#
_entry.id   AF-A0A8T6NIM7-F1
#
_cell.length_a   1.000
_cell.length_b   1.000
_cell.length_c   1.000
_cell.angle_alpha   90.00
_cell.angle_beta   90.00
_cell.angle_gamma   90.00
#
_symmetry.space_group_name_H-M   'P 1'
#
loop_
_entity.id
_entity.type
_entity.pdbx_description
1 polymer ?
#
loop_
_entity_poly.entity_id
_entity_poly.type
_entity_poly.pdbx_seq_one_letter_code
_entity_poly.pdbx_strand_id
1 'polypeptide(L)'
;MDDGINRLAAALDQSGMIEFTRFFMNDFVEGYNSINDELQPWLSELDYGWEGVLFIGMGGSAAGGDFISSLSDNAGGLPIKCHRSYGLPNWWNQNWLVVATSYSGNTEETVE
;
A
#
# COMPACT_ATOMS: atom_id res chain seq x y z
N MET A 1 25.82 -4.14 -27.52
CA MET A 1 24.84 -3.15 -27.02
C MET A 1 24.60 -3.33 -25.53
N ASP A 2 24.50 -4.57 -25.05
CA ASP A 2 24.24 -4.92 -23.64
C ASP A 2 25.27 -4.37 -22.63
N ASP A 3 26.52 -4.23 -23.04
CA ASP A 3 27.59 -3.75 -22.15
C ASP A 3 27.45 -2.25 -21.78
N GLY A 4 26.86 -1.45 -22.68
CA GLY A 4 26.66 -0.02 -22.46
C GLY A 4 25.56 0.28 -21.45
N ILE A 5 24.44 -0.44 -21.53
CA ILE A 5 23.30 -0.20 -20.64
C ILE A 5 23.58 -0.69 -19.22
N ASN A 6 24.27 -1.84 -19.07
CA ASN A 6 24.68 -2.35 -17.77
C ASN A 6 25.69 -1.42 -17.09
N ARG A 7 26.64 -0.86 -17.85
CA ARG A 7 27.58 0.14 -17.33
C ARG A 7 26.86 1.42 -16.87
N LEU A 8 25.88 1.90 -17.63
CA LEU A 8 25.10 3.08 -17.24
C LEU A 8 24.25 2.81 -16.00
N ALA A 9 23.61 1.65 -15.92
CA ALA A 9 22.87 1.19 -14.74
C ALA A 9 23.77 1.19 -13.50
N ALA A 10 24.95 0.58 -13.58
CA ALA A 10 25.90 0.54 -12.47
C ALA A 10 26.41 1.93 -12.05
N ALA A 11 26.53 2.88 -12.99
CA ALA A 11 27.00 4.23 -12.71
C ALA A 11 25.92 5.16 -12.14
N LEU A 12 24.66 4.97 -12.54
CA LEU A 12 23.56 5.88 -12.23
C LEU A 12 22.65 5.39 -11.11
N ASP A 13 22.53 4.08 -10.89
CA ASP A 13 21.70 3.49 -9.85
C ASP A 13 22.42 3.44 -8.49
N GLN A 14 22.74 4.62 -7.96
CA GLN A 14 23.50 4.73 -6.70
C GLN A 14 22.74 4.21 -5.48
N SER A 15 21.42 4.10 -5.57
CA SER A 15 20.54 3.65 -4.47
C SER A 15 20.02 2.22 -4.65
N GLY A 16 20.42 1.50 -5.71
CA GLY A 16 20.03 0.11 -5.95
C GLY A 16 18.56 -0.08 -6.34
N MET A 17 17.92 0.94 -6.91
CA MET A 17 16.50 0.93 -7.34
C MET A 17 16.19 -0.18 -8.35
N ILE A 18 17.16 -0.56 -9.19
CA ILE A 18 16.99 -1.65 -10.15
C ILE A 18 16.79 -2.98 -9.43
N GLU A 19 17.54 -3.23 -8.35
CA GLU A 19 17.38 -4.45 -7.57
C GLU A 19 16.03 -4.45 -6.84
N PHE A 20 15.63 -3.35 -6.20
CA PHE A 20 14.29 -3.26 -5.61
C PHE A 20 13.17 -3.58 -6.62
N THR A 21 13.30 -3.12 -7.86
CA THR A 21 12.33 -3.44 -8.92
C THR A 21 12.35 -4.92 -9.29
N ARG A 22 13.52 -5.56 -9.32
CA ARG A 22 13.67 -7.00 -9.61
C ARG A 22 13.13 -7.87 -8.49
N PHE A 23 13.29 -7.44 -7.24
CA PHE A 23 12.83 -8.16 -6.05
C PHE A 23 11.33 -7.97 -5.76
N PHE A 24 10.65 -7.03 -6.42
CA PHE A 24 9.24 -6.71 -6.18
C PHE A 24 8.32 -7.94 -6.02
N MET A 25 8.41 -8.93 -6.91
CA MET A 25 7.59 -10.14 -6.81
C MET A 25 7.96 -11.03 -5.62
N ASN A 26 9.24 -11.11 -5.28
CA ASN A 26 9.69 -11.84 -4.10
C ASN A 26 9.20 -11.14 -2.83
N ASP A 27 9.37 -9.82 -2.75
CA ASP A 27 8.88 -9.00 -1.63
C ASP A 27 7.37 -9.14 -1.45
N PHE A 28 6.62 -9.16 -2.56
CA PHE A 28 5.17 -9.39 -2.53
C PHE A 28 4.81 -10.78 -1.98
N VAL A 29 5.48 -11.83 -2.44
CA VAL A 29 5.24 -13.21 -1.97
C VAL A 29 5.64 -13.38 -0.50
N GLU A 30 6.78 -12.83 -0.09
CA GLU A 30 7.22 -12.84 1.30
C GLU A 30 6.27 -12.07 2.20
N GLY A 31 5.85 -10.87 1.77
CA GLY A 31 4.83 -10.08 2.46
C GLY A 31 3.52 -10.85 2.63
N TYR A 32 3.03 -11.49 1.56
CA TYR A 32 1.82 -12.33 1.64
C TYR A 32 1.98 -13.50 2.61
N ASN A 33 3.10 -14.23 2.53
CA ASN A 33 3.38 -15.37 3.40
C ASN A 33 3.63 -14.96 4.87
N SER A 34 3.95 -13.70 5.13
CA SER A 34 4.14 -13.17 6.48
C SER A 34 2.81 -12.96 7.23
N ILE A 35 1.68 -12.92 6.53
CA ILE A 35 0.35 -12.78 7.13
C ILE A 35 -0.02 -14.10 7.81
N ASN A 36 -0.18 -14.07 9.13
CA ASN A 36 -0.62 -15.23 9.89
C ASN A 36 -1.26 -14.83 11.22
N ASP A 37 -2.15 -15.69 11.72
CA ASP A 37 -2.92 -15.43 12.94
C ASP A 37 -2.04 -15.35 14.20
N GLU A 38 -0.84 -15.91 14.19
CA GLU A 38 0.10 -15.83 15.32
C GLU A 38 0.69 -14.41 15.46
N LEU A 39 1.07 -13.79 14.35
CA LEU A 39 1.62 -12.43 14.33
C LEU A 39 0.55 -11.33 14.29
N GLN A 40 -0.62 -11.63 13.72
CA GLN A 40 -1.73 -10.67 13.61
C GLN A 40 -3.06 -11.28 14.09
N PRO A 41 -3.17 -11.67 15.38
CA PRO A 41 -4.40 -12.28 15.91
C PRO A 41 -5.62 -11.34 15.83
N TRP A 42 -5.36 -10.03 15.82
CA TRP A 42 -6.36 -8.97 15.68
C TRP A 42 -7.03 -8.92 14.30
N LEU A 43 -6.50 -9.58 13.26
CA LEU A 43 -7.12 -9.60 11.93
C LEU A 43 -8.54 -10.17 11.98
N SER A 44 -8.76 -11.17 12.83
CA SER A 44 -10.08 -11.79 13.03
C SER A 44 -11.10 -10.83 13.66
N GLU A 45 -10.64 -9.84 14.42
CA GLU A 45 -11.49 -8.82 15.04
C GLU A 45 -11.97 -7.78 14.02
N LEU A 46 -11.33 -7.70 12.84
CA LEU A 46 -11.71 -6.80 11.76
C LEU A 46 -12.82 -7.35 10.87
N ASP A 47 -13.28 -8.60 11.09
CA ASP A 47 -14.44 -9.18 10.40
C ASP A 47 -15.74 -8.54 10.90
N TYR A 48 -15.93 -7.31 10.44
CA TYR A 48 -17.08 -6.47 10.72
C TYR A 48 -17.72 -6.08 9.38
N GLY A 49 -19.04 -5.87 9.39
CA GLY A 49 -19.82 -5.52 8.19
C GLY A 49 -19.57 -4.08 7.72
N TRP A 50 -18.33 -3.76 7.36
CA TRP A 50 -17.89 -2.43 6.92
C TRP A 50 -18.68 -1.96 5.69
N GLU A 51 -18.97 -0.67 5.62
CA GLU A 51 -19.60 -0.04 4.45
C GLU A 51 -18.59 0.21 3.32
N GLY A 52 -17.30 0.20 3.64
CA GLY A 52 -16.20 0.39 2.69
C GLY A 52 -14.84 0.46 3.37
N VAL A 53 -13.79 0.59 2.55
CA VAL A 53 -12.39 0.74 3.01
C VAL A 53 -11.83 2.07 2.52
N LEU A 54 -11.23 2.84 3.42
CA LEU A 54 -10.54 4.08 3.13
C LEU A 54 -9.04 3.90 3.35
N PHE A 55 -8.27 3.89 2.26
CA PHE A 55 -6.83 3.97 2.32
C PHE A 55 -6.38 5.41 2.51
N ILE A 56 -5.49 5.65 3.46
CA ILE A 56 -4.83 6.94 3.67
C ILE A 56 -3.33 6.80 3.51
N GLY A 57 -2.71 7.72 2.79
CA GLY A 57 -1.28 7.72 2.54
C GLY A 57 -0.89 8.75 1.49
N MET A 58 0.37 9.17 1.48
CA MET A 58 0.89 10.16 0.54
C MET A 58 1.87 9.53 -0.43
N GLY A 59 1.89 10.03 -1.67
CA GLY A 59 2.84 9.61 -2.71
C GLY A 59 2.84 8.10 -2.93
N GLY A 60 4.03 7.49 -2.86
CA GLY A 60 4.22 6.05 -3.08
C GLY A 60 3.45 5.16 -2.10
N SER A 61 3.20 5.62 -0.87
CA SER A 61 2.48 4.81 0.13
C SER A 61 1.01 4.61 -0.23
N ALA A 62 0.42 5.50 -1.01
CA ALA A 62 -0.94 5.34 -1.52
C ALA A 62 -1.04 4.47 -2.77
N ALA A 63 0.07 4.03 -3.36
CA ALA A 63 0.05 3.25 -4.60
C ALA A 63 -0.66 1.90 -4.44
N GLY A 64 -0.46 1.21 -3.30
CA GLY A 64 -1.14 -0.05 -3.00
C GLY A 64 -2.66 0.13 -2.88
N GLY A 65 -3.10 1.19 -2.21
CA GLY A 65 -4.51 1.53 -2.12
C GLY A 65 -5.13 1.81 -3.50
N ASP A 66 -4.46 2.58 -4.35
CA ASP A 66 -4.96 2.92 -5.70
C ASP A 66 -5.19 1.66 -6.54
N PHE A 67 -4.24 0.73 -6.46
CA PHE A 67 -4.33 -0.55 -7.15
C PHE A 67 -5.54 -1.36 -6.68
N ILE A 68 -5.73 -1.47 -5.37
CA ILE A 68 -6.86 -2.20 -4.78
C ILE A 68 -8.20 -1.50 -5.08
N SER A 69 -8.24 -0.16 -5.04
CA SER A 69 -9.40 0.65 -5.43
C SER A 69 -9.81 0.36 -6.87
N SER A 70 -8.84 0.35 -7.79
CA SER A 70 -9.08 0.06 -9.21
C SER A 70 -9.59 -1.36 -9.42
N LEU A 71 -9.07 -2.34 -8.67
CA LEU A 71 -9.56 -3.71 -8.70
C LEU A 71 -11.00 -3.82 -8.19
N SER A 72 -11.34 -3.14 -7.09
CA SER A 72 -12.71 -3.12 -6.55
C SER A 72 -13.68 -2.45 -7.52
N ASP A 73 -13.31 -1.32 -8.13
CA ASP A 73 -14.15 -0.64 -9.12
C ASP A 73 -14.42 -1.52 -10.36
N ASN A 74 -13.45 -2.36 -10.74
CA ASN A 74 -13.57 -3.23 -11.91
C ASN A 74 -14.28 -4.56 -11.61
N ALA A 75 -14.01 -5.18 -10.46
CA ALA A 75 -14.53 -6.50 -10.10
C ALA A 75 -15.80 -6.45 -9.22
N GLY A 76 -16.13 -5.27 -8.67
CA GLY A 76 -17.19 -5.08 -7.68
C GLY A 76 -16.79 -5.54 -6.27
N GLY A 77 -17.66 -5.29 -5.30
CA GLY A 77 -17.46 -5.64 -3.90
C GLY A 77 -17.64 -4.45 -2.97
N LEU A 78 -16.94 -4.46 -1.84
CA LEU A 78 -16.90 -3.31 -0.92
C LEU A 78 -16.23 -2.11 -1.60
N PRO A 79 -16.80 -0.90 -1.50
CA PRO A 79 -16.18 0.28 -2.08
C PRO A 79 -14.85 0.56 -1.38
N ILE A 80 -13.81 0.79 -2.18
CA ILE A 80 -12.47 1.13 -1.69
C ILE A 80 -12.13 2.51 -2.24
N LYS A 81 -11.60 3.39 -1.40
CA LYS A 81 -11.20 4.75 -1.78
C LYS A 81 -9.82 5.08 -1.23
N CYS A 82 -9.04 5.82 -2.00
CA CYS A 82 -7.77 6.38 -1.55
C CYS A 82 -7.88 7.87 -1.28
N HIS A 83 -7.38 8.28 -0.12
CA HIS A 83 -7.28 9.67 0.29
C HIS A 83 -5.82 10.07 0.43
N ARG A 84 -5.43 11.08 -0.36
CA ARG A 84 -4.07 11.61 -0.47
C ARG A 84 -4.01 13.07 -0.04
N SER A 85 -4.60 13.36 1.10
CA SER A 85 -4.68 14.70 1.66
C SER A 85 -4.63 14.61 3.18
N TYR A 86 -4.37 15.75 3.81
CA TYR A 86 -4.51 15.93 5.24
C TYR A 86 -5.97 15.75 5.69
N GLY A 87 -6.14 15.16 6.87
CA GLY A 87 -7.43 14.88 7.49
C GLY A 87 -8.21 13.75 6.81
N LEU A 88 -9.46 13.55 7.25
CA LEU A 88 -10.37 12.60 6.64
C LEU A 88 -11.39 13.31 5.73
N PRO A 89 -11.87 12.65 4.66
CA PRO A 89 -12.94 13.21 3.84
C PRO A 89 -14.21 13.47 4.67
N ASN A 90 -14.88 14.59 4.45
CA ASN A 90 -16.12 14.95 5.19
C ASN A 90 -17.27 13.93 5.09
N TRP A 91 -17.25 13.05 4.07
CA TRP A 91 -18.26 12.01 3.88
C TRP A 91 -17.93 10.72 4.64
N TRP A 92 -16.70 10.56 5.15
CA TRP A 92 -16.29 9.39 5.91
C TRP A 92 -17.07 9.28 7.23
N ASN A 93 -17.28 8.05 7.70
CA ASN A 93 -17.90 7.75 8.98
C ASN A 93 -17.28 6.49 9.61
N GLN A 94 -17.61 6.22 10.87
CA GLN A 94 -17.06 5.12 11.68
C GLN A 94 -17.38 3.69 11.18
N ASN A 95 -18.26 3.54 10.19
CA ASN A 95 -18.58 2.25 9.55
C ASN A 95 -17.64 1.95 8.37
N TRP A 96 -16.58 2.75 8.15
CA TRP A 96 -15.55 2.50 7.15
C TRP A 96 -14.25 2.04 7.81
N LEU A 97 -13.65 0.98 7.29
CA LEU A 97 -12.32 0.52 7.71
C LEU A 97 -11.26 1.48 7.17
N VAL A 98 -10.44 2.06 8.04
CA VAL A 98 -9.32 2.92 7.63
C VAL A 98 -8.04 2.09 7.58
N VAL A 99 -7.34 2.11 6.44
CA VAL A 99 -6.02 1.48 6.27
C VAL A 99 -5.00 2.55 5.99
N ALA A 100 -4.12 2.81 6.96
CA ALA A 100 -3.09 3.82 6.84
C ALA A 100 -1.76 3.20 6.42
N THR A 101 -1.18 3.69 5.33
CA THR A 101 0.10 3.20 4.80
C THR A 101 1.12 4.33 4.80
N SER A 102 2.27 4.10 5.45
CA SER A 102 3.40 5.02 5.45
C SER A 102 4.70 4.24 5.45
N TYR A 103 5.63 4.63 4.56
CA TYR A 103 6.96 4.03 4.53
C TYR A 103 7.84 4.48 5.70
N SER A 104 7.72 5.74 6.14
CA SER A 104 8.53 6.27 7.24
C SER A 104 7.95 5.98 8.63
N GLY A 105 6.69 5.56 8.71
CA GLY A 105 5.97 5.31 9.95
C GLY A 105 5.66 6.57 10.78
N ASN A 106 6.07 7.76 10.32
CA ASN A 106 6.04 9.03 11.06
C ASN A 106 5.39 10.18 10.27
N THR A 107 4.76 9.91 9.14
CA THR A 107 4.02 10.96 8.40
C THR A 107 2.84 11.43 9.24
N GLU A 108 2.72 12.74 9.45
CA GLU A 108 1.63 13.36 10.22
C GLU A 108 0.27 12.87 9.71
N GLU A 109 0.09 12.65 8.41
CA GLU A 109 -1.15 12.19 7.79
C GLU A 109 -1.58 10.76 8.16
N THR A 110 -0.71 9.99 8.83
CA THR A 110 -0.98 8.63 9.33
C THR A 110 -1.15 8.59 10.85
N VAL A 111 -0.72 9.65 11.55
CA VAL A 111 -0.61 9.69 13.02
C VAL A 111 -1.51 10.78 13.63
N GLU A 112 -1.83 11.85 12.90
CA GLU A 112 -2.68 12.98 13.30
C GLU A 112 -3.98 13.10 12.48
#